data_AF-A0A7W8A7N0-F1
#
_entry.id   AF-A0A7W8A7N0-F1
#
_cell.length_a   1.000
_cell.length_b   1.000
_cell.length_c   1.000
_cell.angle_alpha   90.00
_cell.angle_beta   90.00
_cell.angle_gamma   90.00
#
_symmetry.space_group_name_H-M   'P 1'
#
loop_
_entity.id
_entity.type
_entity.pdbx_description
1 polymer ?
#
loop_
_entity_poly.entity_id
_entity_poly.type
_entity_poly.pdbx_seq_one_letter_code
_entity_poly.pdbx_strand_id
1 'polypeptide(L)'
;MTDKKQLKARIRARMAKTGESYTTARRHTLGTQGTPDDHGWEFKGGLHPSTAVVSRLTGVPEPLVLLAGGGIGAGYILWEFKRHDSAALVMAFLNQWQYYDRWMTKTLGRLGVPYTNHTTGGAKGAARRMAEELDAGRPCVVLPDRYHIGYWRLPKELDGYGGHPVIAYRRAGGYVHVDDRGSGPILVPEDRMEAARGRVGSYKNSLYVLGEPPAQIDVAGAVVEGLRDCVEHLSSASDSFSLPAWRKWSRLLTDERNAKGWPKVFGDGTRVAGALLSIWEGVEPVGIDGGNLRDLFADGLDAAAGLLRREELGESATEFRRIHGMWHEMAETAVPYEEFGRIRELTAAVREAVLSDGAAREEDAEELWRLRAEADRTARKVDFSAIAERVSAIYSAESTAIARLREIV
;
A
#
# COMPACT_ATOMS: atom_id res chain seq x y z
N MET A 1 -25.53 -8.24 11.63
CA MET A 1 -25.21 -8.52 10.22
C MET A 1 -25.89 -7.54 9.24
N THR A 2 -27.06 -7.00 9.58
CA THR A 2 -27.88 -6.06 8.77
C THR A 2 -27.24 -4.68 8.59
N ASP A 3 -26.57 -4.17 9.61
CA ASP A 3 -26.04 -2.79 9.63
C ASP A 3 -24.81 -2.58 8.72
N LYS A 4 -23.84 -3.52 8.77
CA LYS A 4 -22.64 -3.50 7.91
C LYS A 4 -22.97 -3.66 6.42
N LYS A 5 -24.02 -4.43 6.07
CA LYS A 5 -24.47 -4.63 4.67
C LYS A 5 -25.16 -3.37 4.14
N GLN A 6 -25.93 -2.70 4.98
CA GLN A 6 -26.55 -1.40 4.66
C GLN A 6 -25.49 -0.30 4.48
N LEU A 7 -24.44 -0.29 5.30
CA LEU A 7 -23.34 0.65 5.15
C LEU A 7 -22.63 0.53 3.79
N LYS A 8 -22.21 -0.68 3.39
CA LYS A 8 -21.56 -0.90 2.07
C LYS A 8 -22.46 -0.49 0.90
N ALA A 9 -23.76 -0.78 0.98
CA ALA A 9 -24.72 -0.37 -0.02
C ALA A 9 -24.82 1.16 -0.14
N ARG A 10 -24.83 1.88 1.00
CA ARG A 10 -24.86 3.35 1.03
C ARG A 10 -23.57 3.97 0.48
N ILE A 11 -22.41 3.38 0.78
CA ILE A 11 -21.12 3.84 0.23
C ILE A 11 -21.11 3.70 -1.29
N ARG A 12 -21.47 2.52 -1.81
CA ARG A 12 -21.54 2.29 -3.27
C ARG A 12 -22.55 3.20 -3.96
N ALA A 13 -23.73 3.39 -3.36
CA ALA A 13 -24.75 4.28 -3.88
C ALA A 13 -24.25 5.74 -3.94
N ARG A 14 -23.46 6.17 -2.95
CA ARG A 14 -22.84 7.49 -2.96
C ARG A 14 -21.77 7.61 -4.05
N MET A 15 -20.84 6.66 -4.13
CA MET A 15 -19.82 6.63 -5.19
C MET A 15 -20.46 6.75 -6.58
N ALA A 16 -21.51 5.96 -6.83
CA ALA A 16 -22.25 6.01 -8.09
C ALA A 16 -22.96 7.36 -8.33
N LYS A 17 -23.43 8.01 -7.26
CA LYS A 17 -24.13 9.30 -7.35
C LYS A 17 -23.20 10.50 -7.52
N THR A 18 -22.03 10.48 -6.89
CA THR A 18 -21.15 11.66 -6.77
C THR A 18 -19.84 11.54 -7.53
N GLY A 19 -19.50 10.35 -8.04
CA GLY A 19 -18.18 10.06 -8.60
C GLY A 19 -17.06 10.08 -7.54
N GLU A 20 -17.40 10.09 -6.25
CA GLU A 20 -16.42 10.11 -5.17
C GLU A 20 -15.70 8.75 -5.08
N SER A 21 -14.41 8.78 -4.73
CA SER A 21 -13.66 7.59 -4.37
C SER A 21 -14.33 6.85 -3.21
N TYR A 22 -14.12 5.53 -3.11
CA TYR A 22 -14.71 4.70 -2.05
C TYR A 22 -14.43 5.27 -0.65
N THR A 23 -13.24 5.81 -0.43
CA THR A 23 -12.81 6.37 0.86
C THR A 23 -13.54 7.66 1.20
N THR A 24 -13.69 8.56 0.24
CA THR A 24 -14.47 9.79 0.40
C THR A 24 -15.94 9.47 0.61
N ALA A 25 -16.48 8.55 -0.18
CA ALA A 25 -17.84 8.06 -0.01
C ALA A 25 -18.05 7.36 1.35
N ARG A 26 -17.09 6.57 1.82
CA ARG A 26 -17.10 5.90 3.14
C ARG A 26 -17.08 6.92 4.27
N ARG A 27 -16.16 7.90 4.22
CA ARG A 27 -16.06 8.99 5.19
C ARG A 27 -17.36 9.78 5.27
N HIS A 28 -17.92 10.19 4.13
CA HIS A 28 -19.18 10.93 4.08
C HIS A 28 -20.40 10.10 4.50
N THR A 29 -20.38 8.79 4.23
CA THR A 29 -21.51 7.90 4.58
C THR A 29 -21.53 7.56 6.07
N LEU A 30 -20.35 7.37 6.67
CA LEU A 30 -20.19 7.16 8.11
C LEU A 30 -20.45 8.44 8.91
N GLY A 31 -20.29 9.61 8.29
CA GLY A 31 -20.33 10.90 8.97
C GLY A 31 -19.13 11.08 9.89
N THR A 32 -18.97 12.28 10.43
CA THR A 32 -18.03 12.60 11.51
C THR A 32 -18.54 12.00 12.83
N GLN A 33 -18.68 10.68 12.90
CA GLN A 33 -18.70 10.03 14.21
C GLN A 33 -17.35 10.36 14.87
N GLY A 34 -17.40 10.85 16.11
CA GLY A 34 -16.20 11.25 16.86
C GLY A 34 -15.11 10.22 16.65
N THR A 35 -13.96 10.67 16.15
CA THR A 35 -12.82 9.82 15.92
C THR A 35 -12.54 9.08 17.21
N PRO A 36 -12.50 7.73 17.21
CA PRO A 36 -12.26 6.98 18.43
C PRO A 36 -11.00 7.53 19.10
N ASP A 37 -11.14 7.97 20.33
CA ASP A 37 -10.02 8.42 21.15
C ASP A 37 -9.60 7.24 22.01
N ASP A 38 -8.35 6.82 21.87
CA ASP A 38 -7.73 5.88 22.80
C ASP A 38 -6.64 6.61 23.58
N HIS A 39 -7.00 7.15 24.75
CA HIS A 39 -6.09 7.87 25.64
C HIS A 39 -5.41 9.08 24.98
N GLY A 40 -6.17 9.92 24.26
CA GLY A 40 -5.62 11.07 23.53
C GLY A 40 -5.08 10.73 22.14
N TRP A 41 -5.13 9.46 21.72
CA TRP A 41 -4.80 9.06 20.35
C TRP A 41 -6.04 9.05 19.46
N GLU A 42 -6.05 9.96 18.48
CA GLU A 42 -7.09 10.02 17.44
C GLU A 42 -6.75 9.12 16.23
N PHE A 43 -7.69 8.27 15.79
CA PHE A 43 -7.56 7.48 14.56
C PHE A 43 -8.11 8.21 13.34
N LYS A 44 -7.25 8.54 12.36
CA LYS A 44 -7.63 9.28 11.15
C LYS A 44 -7.85 8.38 9.92
N GLY A 45 -7.55 7.09 10.06
CA GLY A 45 -7.49 6.16 8.94
C GLY A 45 -6.35 6.48 7.97
N GLY A 46 -6.44 5.93 6.76
CA GLY A 46 -5.49 6.21 5.68
C GLY A 46 -5.65 5.21 4.53
N LEU A 47 -5.11 5.57 3.37
CA LEU A 47 -5.20 4.77 2.16
C LEU A 47 -4.01 3.84 2.00
N HIS A 48 -2.80 4.38 2.10
CA HIS A 48 -1.56 3.65 1.91
C HIS A 48 -0.69 3.73 3.17
N PRO A 49 -0.12 2.60 3.68
CA PRO A 49 0.56 2.56 4.96
C PRO A 49 1.62 3.67 5.16
N SER A 50 2.52 3.86 4.20
CA SER A 50 3.63 4.81 4.35
C SER A 50 3.17 6.28 4.40
N THR A 51 2.19 6.65 3.58
CA THR A 51 1.67 8.02 3.50
C THR A 51 0.75 8.32 4.68
N ALA A 52 -0.06 7.34 5.09
CA ALA A 52 -0.93 7.44 6.26
C ALA A 52 -0.14 7.70 7.54
N VAL A 53 0.98 7.00 7.75
CA VAL A 53 1.82 7.20 8.94
C VAL A 53 2.38 8.62 9.01
N VAL A 54 2.97 9.11 7.91
CA VAL A 54 3.53 10.47 7.87
C VAL A 54 2.42 11.50 8.01
N SER A 55 1.30 11.32 7.32
CA SER A 55 0.13 12.19 7.44
C SER A 55 -0.37 12.28 8.88
N ARG A 56 -0.48 11.13 9.55
CA ARG A 56 -0.97 11.06 10.93
C ARG A 56 -0.07 11.79 11.92
N LEU A 57 1.25 11.70 11.75
CA LEU A 57 2.23 12.27 12.69
C LEU A 57 2.58 13.73 12.39
N THR A 58 2.34 14.21 11.17
CA THR A 58 2.69 15.58 10.76
C THR A 58 1.47 16.49 10.62
N GLY A 59 0.28 15.92 10.47
CA GLY A 59 -0.94 16.66 10.15
C GLY A 59 -1.07 17.06 8.67
N VAL A 60 -0.05 16.80 7.84
CA VAL A 60 -0.11 17.07 6.40
C VAL A 60 -1.08 16.07 5.75
N PRO A 61 -2.03 16.51 4.91
CA PRO A 61 -2.96 15.60 4.23
C PRO A 61 -2.24 14.52 3.42
N GLU A 62 -2.73 13.27 3.51
CA GLU A 62 -2.13 12.10 2.85
C GLU A 62 -1.82 12.29 1.35
N PRO A 63 -2.69 12.91 0.52
CA PRO A 63 -2.37 13.15 -0.89
C PRO A 63 -1.15 14.07 -1.09
N LEU A 64 -0.98 15.08 -0.23
CA LEU A 64 0.17 15.99 -0.28
C LEU A 64 1.45 15.35 0.27
N VAL A 65 1.32 14.44 1.25
CA VAL A 65 2.44 13.57 1.69
C VAL A 65 2.90 12.68 0.55
N LEU A 66 1.98 12.08 -0.21
CA LEU A 66 2.32 11.27 -1.39
C LEU A 66 3.12 12.09 -2.40
N LEU A 67 2.65 13.30 -2.74
CA LEU A 67 3.39 14.19 -3.64
C LEU A 67 4.76 14.53 -3.08
N ALA A 68 4.85 15.02 -1.84
CA ALA A 68 6.11 15.36 -1.19
C ALA A 68 7.11 14.19 -1.17
N GLY A 69 6.62 12.95 -1.01
CA GLY A 69 7.45 11.74 -1.03
C GLY A 69 7.98 11.31 -2.40
N GLY A 70 7.67 12.05 -3.47
CA GLY A 70 8.06 11.69 -4.83
C GLY A 70 6.95 11.05 -5.66
N GLY A 71 5.71 11.05 -5.15
CA GLY A 71 4.53 10.59 -5.88
C GLY A 71 4.47 9.08 -6.11
N ILE A 72 3.85 8.72 -7.22
CA ILE A 72 3.67 7.33 -7.66
C ILE A 72 4.99 6.72 -8.16
N GLY A 73 5.06 5.40 -8.08
CA GLY A 73 6.11 4.55 -8.62
C GLY A 73 5.58 3.58 -9.68
N ALA A 74 6.54 2.89 -10.31
CA ALA A 74 6.29 1.82 -11.26
C ALA A 74 7.27 0.67 -11.02
N GLY A 75 6.76 -0.45 -10.52
CA GLY A 75 7.57 -1.61 -10.18
C GLY A 75 6.79 -2.91 -10.19
N TYR A 76 7.44 -3.95 -10.71
CA TYR A 76 6.93 -5.31 -10.78
C TYR A 76 8.09 -6.28 -10.56
N ILE A 77 7.91 -7.29 -9.71
CA ILE A 77 8.84 -8.41 -9.59
C ILE A 77 8.07 -9.73 -9.43
N LEU A 78 8.45 -10.74 -10.22
CA LEU A 78 8.04 -12.12 -10.02
C LEU A 78 9.17 -12.91 -9.36
N TRP A 79 8.99 -13.27 -8.10
CA TRP A 79 9.94 -14.12 -7.38
C TRP A 79 9.60 -15.58 -7.58
N GLU A 80 10.53 -16.34 -8.15
CA GLU A 80 10.40 -17.78 -8.34
C GLU A 80 11.26 -18.51 -7.30
N PHE A 81 10.61 -19.16 -6.33
CA PHE A 81 11.29 -19.92 -5.29
C PHE A 81 11.27 -21.40 -5.62
N LYS A 82 12.28 -21.86 -6.37
CA LYS A 82 12.39 -23.27 -6.81
C LYS A 82 12.30 -24.29 -5.66
N ARG A 83 12.85 -23.97 -4.49
CA ARG A 83 12.83 -24.85 -3.30
C ARG A 83 11.43 -25.05 -2.74
N HIS A 84 10.56 -24.05 -2.90
CA HIS A 84 9.22 -24.01 -2.33
C HIS A 84 8.13 -24.21 -3.39
N ASP A 85 8.54 -24.47 -4.63
CA ASP A 85 7.65 -24.52 -5.80
C ASP A 85 6.61 -23.39 -5.77
N SER A 86 7.08 -22.16 -5.62
CA SER A 86 6.21 -20.99 -5.50
C SER A 86 6.63 -19.86 -6.42
N ALA A 87 5.65 -19.07 -6.85
CA ALA A 87 5.84 -17.84 -7.59
C ALA A 87 5.08 -16.72 -6.87
N ALA A 88 5.81 -15.71 -6.37
CA ALA A 88 5.23 -14.59 -5.65
C ALA A 88 5.37 -13.31 -6.49
N LEU A 89 4.22 -12.70 -6.80
CA LEU A 89 4.16 -11.44 -7.50
C LEU A 89 4.16 -10.27 -6.51
N VAL A 90 5.12 -9.36 -6.65
CA VAL A 90 5.11 -8.04 -6.00
C VAL A 90 4.85 -6.97 -7.07
N MET A 91 3.81 -6.17 -6.84
CA MET A 91 3.57 -4.94 -7.57
C MET A 91 3.73 -3.75 -6.64
N ALA A 92 4.30 -2.68 -7.17
CA ALA A 92 4.62 -1.53 -6.36
C ALA A 92 4.35 -0.22 -7.09
N PHE A 93 3.68 0.67 -6.37
CA PHE A 93 3.06 1.87 -6.93
C PHE A 93 3.50 3.16 -6.24
N LEU A 94 4.41 3.07 -5.25
CA LEU A 94 5.00 4.22 -4.56
C LEU A 94 6.42 4.48 -5.08
N ASN A 95 6.82 5.75 -5.16
CA ASN A 95 8.22 6.11 -5.38
C ASN A 95 9.13 5.44 -4.32
N GLN A 96 10.28 4.90 -4.74
CA GLN A 96 11.22 4.21 -3.83
C GLN A 96 10.60 3.09 -2.97
N TRP A 97 9.58 2.41 -3.47
CA TRP A 97 8.88 1.31 -2.78
C TRP A 97 9.78 0.21 -2.21
N GLN A 98 10.96 0.00 -2.80
CA GLN A 98 11.94 -1.00 -2.37
C GLN A 98 12.82 -0.54 -1.19
N TYR A 99 12.80 0.75 -0.86
CA TYR A 99 13.61 1.36 0.19
C TYR A 99 12.75 2.28 1.07
N TYR A 100 11.96 1.66 1.95
CA TYR A 100 11.12 2.39 2.90
C TYR A 100 11.90 3.46 3.69
N ASP A 101 13.10 3.13 4.13
CA ASP A 101 13.96 4.03 4.91
C ASP A 101 14.32 5.29 4.12
N ARG A 102 14.70 5.12 2.85
CA ARG A 102 15.03 6.23 1.94
C ARG A 102 13.80 7.08 1.64
N TRP A 103 12.66 6.45 1.36
CA TRP A 103 11.40 7.16 1.12
C TRP A 103 10.98 7.97 2.35
N MET A 104 11.00 7.37 3.53
CA MET A 104 10.63 8.01 4.79
C MET A 104 11.55 9.19 5.11
N THR A 105 12.87 8.98 5.08
CA THR A 105 13.87 10.03 5.33
C THR A 105 13.74 11.19 4.35
N LYS A 106 13.56 10.90 3.05
CA LYS A 106 13.37 11.92 2.02
C LYS A 106 12.10 12.74 2.25
N THR A 107 10.99 12.07 2.53
CA THR A 107 9.68 12.71 2.75
C THR A 107 9.72 13.61 3.98
N LEU A 108 10.23 13.11 5.11
CA LEU A 108 10.36 13.90 6.34
C LEU A 108 11.33 15.08 6.17
N GLY A 109 12.43 14.86 5.43
CA GLY A 109 13.38 15.92 5.10
C GLY A 109 12.74 17.06 4.31
N ARG A 110 11.97 16.75 3.27
CA ARG A 110 11.22 17.76 2.48
C ARG A 110 10.18 18.51 3.30
N LEU A 111 9.50 17.81 4.21
CA LEU A 111 8.53 18.43 5.13
C LEU A 111 9.20 19.18 6.29
N GLY A 112 10.53 19.15 6.40
CA GLY A 112 11.26 19.78 7.51
C GLY A 112 10.94 19.17 8.87
N VAL A 113 10.46 17.93 8.93
CA VAL A 113 10.05 17.27 10.17
C VAL A 113 11.27 16.61 10.80
N PRO A 114 11.71 17.05 12.00
CA PRO A 114 12.82 16.40 12.68
C PRO A 114 12.43 14.97 13.07
N TYR A 115 13.38 14.05 13.01
CA TYR A 115 13.16 12.68 13.44
C TYR A 115 14.45 12.04 13.93
N THR A 116 14.31 10.99 14.73
CA THR A 116 15.38 10.04 15.01
C THR A 116 15.02 8.70 14.39
N ASN A 117 15.98 8.08 13.70
CA ASN A 117 15.86 6.70 13.22
C ASN A 117 16.87 5.84 13.97
N HIS A 118 16.38 4.94 14.81
CA HIS A 118 17.21 3.97 15.48
C HIS A 118 17.16 2.62 14.76
N THR A 119 18.33 2.04 14.47
CA THR A 119 18.45 0.71 13.88
C THR A 119 19.43 -0.15 14.68
N THR A 120 19.13 -1.44 14.83
CA THR A 120 19.99 -2.41 15.51
C THR A 120 19.66 -3.84 15.07
N GLY A 121 20.68 -4.72 15.07
CA GLY A 121 20.48 -6.15 14.90
C GLY A 121 20.00 -6.86 16.18
N GLY A 122 20.10 -6.22 17.36
CA GLY A 122 19.81 -6.85 18.65
C GLY A 122 18.38 -6.64 19.14
N ALA A 123 17.62 -7.73 19.30
CA ALA A 123 16.22 -7.69 19.76
C ALA A 123 16.05 -7.00 21.13
N LYS A 124 16.87 -7.36 22.13
CA LYS A 124 16.77 -6.78 23.49
C LYS A 124 16.96 -5.26 23.50
N GLY A 125 17.92 -4.76 22.71
CA GLY A 125 18.16 -3.32 22.58
C GLY A 125 17.02 -2.60 21.86
N ALA A 126 16.48 -3.22 20.79
CA ALA A 126 15.34 -2.70 20.05
C ALA A 126 14.05 -2.64 20.87
N ALA A 127 13.81 -3.65 21.71
CA ALA A 127 12.69 -3.73 22.64
C ALA A 127 12.78 -2.61 23.68
N ARG A 128 13.91 -2.52 24.39
CA ARG A 128 14.15 -1.49 25.40
C ARG A 128 13.98 -0.08 24.82
N ARG A 129 14.58 0.18 23.65
CA ARG A 129 14.48 1.49 23.00
C ARG A 129 13.05 1.89 22.68
N MET A 130 12.23 0.97 22.17
CA MET A 130 10.82 1.27 21.88
C MET A 130 10.02 1.48 23.17
N ALA A 131 10.26 0.66 24.20
CA ALA A 131 9.62 0.83 25.50
C ALA A 131 9.91 2.21 26.11
N GLU A 132 11.18 2.65 26.09
CA GLU A 132 11.58 3.98 26.57
C GLU A 132 10.87 5.14 25.85
N GLU A 133 10.65 5.02 24.54
CA GLU A 133 9.96 6.03 23.73
C GLU A 133 8.45 6.05 24.04
N LEU A 134 7.81 4.88 24.09
CA LEU A 134 6.39 4.75 24.39
C LEU A 134 6.06 5.14 25.84
N ASP A 135 6.90 4.76 26.81
CA ASP A 135 6.75 5.14 28.22
C ASP A 135 6.91 6.66 28.41
N ALA A 136 7.66 7.32 27.52
CA ALA A 136 7.76 8.77 27.46
C ALA A 136 6.66 9.44 26.61
N GLY A 137 5.63 8.69 26.21
CA GLY A 137 4.48 9.20 25.45
C GLY A 137 4.79 9.56 23.99
N ARG A 138 5.90 9.06 23.42
CA ARG A 138 6.30 9.36 22.04
C ARG A 138 5.93 8.21 21.10
N PRO A 139 5.03 8.43 20.13
CA PRO A 139 4.70 7.44 19.12
C PRO A 139 5.91 7.06 18.26
N CYS A 140 5.93 5.79 17.87
CA CYS A 140 7.01 5.14 17.17
C CYS A 140 6.51 4.53 15.86
N VAL A 141 7.16 4.82 14.75
CA VAL A 141 6.92 4.08 13.50
C VAL A 141 7.84 2.88 13.45
N VAL A 142 7.26 1.69 13.22
CA VAL A 142 7.95 0.41 13.16
C VAL A 142 7.58 -0.36 11.89
N LEU A 143 8.43 -1.30 11.49
CA LEU A 143 8.20 -2.21 10.36
C LEU A 143 8.12 -3.66 10.86
N PRO A 144 6.95 -4.09 11.35
CA PRO A 144 6.78 -5.47 11.78
C PRO A 144 6.56 -6.40 10.59
N ASP A 145 7.07 -7.62 10.67
CA ASP A 145 6.66 -8.70 9.78
C ASP A 145 5.16 -9.04 9.96
N ARG A 146 4.42 -9.13 8.85
CA ARG A 146 2.96 -9.29 8.88
C ARG A 146 2.50 -10.64 9.42
N TYR A 147 3.29 -11.70 9.24
CA TYR A 147 2.98 -13.00 9.80
C TYR A 147 3.13 -12.97 11.33
N HIS A 148 4.29 -12.50 11.80
CA HIS A 148 4.56 -12.44 13.23
C HIS A 148 3.66 -11.45 13.99
N ILE A 149 3.31 -10.30 13.41
CA ILE A 149 2.43 -9.34 14.10
C ILE A 149 1.01 -9.89 14.30
N GLY A 150 0.59 -10.81 13.44
CA GLY A 150 -0.49 -11.77 13.69
C GLY A 150 -1.91 -11.26 13.49
N TYR A 151 -2.18 -9.95 13.54
CA TYR A 151 -3.55 -9.44 13.40
C TYR A 151 -4.10 -9.54 11.97
N TRP A 152 -3.25 -9.74 10.96
CA TRP A 152 -3.65 -10.08 9.59
C TRP A 152 -3.96 -11.57 9.39
N ARG A 153 -3.60 -12.44 10.36
CA ARG A 153 -3.77 -13.90 10.29
C ARG A 153 -3.21 -14.51 9.00
N LEU A 154 -1.98 -14.13 8.67
CA LEU A 154 -1.27 -14.70 7.52
C LEU A 154 -0.84 -16.15 7.81
N PRO A 155 -0.74 -17.00 6.77
CA PRO A 155 -0.28 -18.37 6.93
C PRO A 155 1.24 -18.41 7.08
N LYS A 156 1.78 -19.51 7.62
CA LYS A 156 3.20 -19.65 8.00
C LYS A 156 4.15 -19.52 6.80
N GLU A 157 3.68 -19.81 5.60
CA GLU A 157 4.44 -19.70 4.36
C GLU A 157 4.83 -18.23 4.06
N LEU A 158 4.15 -17.25 4.66
CA LEU A 158 4.48 -15.83 4.54
C LEU A 158 5.39 -15.32 5.66
N ASP A 159 5.97 -16.21 6.47
CA ASP A 159 6.94 -15.86 7.51
C ASP A 159 8.18 -15.16 6.93
N GLY A 160 8.41 -13.91 7.35
CA GLY A 160 9.56 -13.11 6.93
C GLY A 160 9.40 -12.49 5.54
N TYR A 161 8.20 -12.48 4.98
CA TYR A 161 7.89 -11.79 3.72
C TYR A 161 7.87 -10.27 3.88
N GLY A 162 7.99 -9.77 5.11
CA GLY A 162 8.10 -8.34 5.39
C GLY A 162 6.80 -7.74 5.87
N GLY A 163 6.78 -6.41 5.87
CA GLY A 163 5.59 -5.67 6.26
C GLY A 163 5.62 -4.23 5.77
N HIS A 164 4.69 -3.46 6.33
CA HIS A 164 4.56 -2.04 6.05
C HIS A 164 4.69 -1.25 7.35
N PRO A 165 4.98 0.07 7.28
CA PRO A 165 5.04 0.91 8.47
C PRO A 165 3.69 0.97 9.19
N VAL A 166 3.75 0.86 10.52
CA VAL A 166 2.63 1.09 11.44
C VAL A 166 3.08 1.97 12.60
N ILE A 167 2.14 2.61 13.29
CA ILE A 167 2.45 3.45 14.45
C ILE A 167 2.17 2.66 15.73
N ALA A 168 3.20 2.36 16.52
CA ALA A 168 3.04 2.03 17.92
C ALA A 168 2.93 3.35 18.71
N TYR A 169 1.79 3.63 19.34
CA TYR A 169 1.58 4.94 20.00
C TYR A 169 1.50 4.85 21.53
N ARG A 170 1.31 3.65 22.08
CA ARG A 170 1.27 3.42 23.52
C ARG A 170 1.67 1.99 23.86
N ARG A 171 2.15 1.77 25.07
CA ARG A 171 2.20 0.44 25.69
C ARG A 171 1.53 0.45 27.06
N ALA A 172 0.79 -0.61 27.37
CA ALA A 172 0.13 -0.79 28.66
C ALA A 172 -0.27 -2.26 28.85
N GLY A 173 -0.18 -2.76 30.08
CA GLY A 173 -0.69 -4.09 30.44
C GLY A 173 -0.07 -5.26 29.68
N GLY A 174 1.16 -5.12 29.19
CA GLY A 174 1.85 -6.14 28.37
C GLY A 174 1.50 -6.10 26.88
N TYR A 175 0.81 -5.05 26.43
CA TYR A 175 0.45 -4.84 25.03
C TYR A 175 1.02 -3.53 24.50
N VAL A 176 1.40 -3.55 23.22
CA VAL A 176 1.64 -2.38 22.39
C VAL A 176 0.35 -2.06 21.64
N HIS A 177 -0.11 -0.83 21.77
CA HIS A 177 -1.23 -0.30 21.01
C HIS A 177 -0.72 0.24 19.66
N VAL A 178 -1.33 -0.23 18.58
CA VAL A 178 -0.93 0.05 17.20
C VAL A 178 -2.05 0.74 16.43
N ASP A 179 -1.68 1.74 15.65
CA ASP A 179 -2.48 2.35 14.59
C ASP A 179 -1.93 1.88 13.24
N ASP A 180 -2.69 1.02 12.58
CA ASP A 180 -2.46 0.55 11.22
C ASP A 180 -3.55 1.10 10.29
N ARG A 181 -3.65 2.44 10.20
CA ARG A 181 -4.58 3.21 9.34
C ARG A 181 -6.06 2.81 9.48
N GLY A 182 -6.42 2.28 10.65
CA GLY A 182 -7.76 1.84 10.98
C GLY A 182 -8.61 2.93 11.63
N SER A 183 -9.74 2.52 12.20
CA SER A 183 -10.62 3.36 13.01
C SER A 183 -10.56 3.02 14.50
N GLY A 184 -9.59 2.24 14.95
CA GLY A 184 -9.49 1.84 16.36
C GLY A 184 -8.17 1.16 16.70
N PRO A 185 -7.92 0.95 18.01
CA PRO A 185 -6.66 0.40 18.51
C PRO A 185 -6.49 -1.06 18.10
N ILE A 186 -5.28 -1.41 17.65
CA ILE A 186 -4.84 -2.81 17.52
C ILE A 186 -3.97 -3.14 18.73
N LEU A 187 -4.35 -4.15 19.51
CA LEU A 187 -3.60 -4.59 20.68
C LEU A 187 -2.68 -5.75 20.29
N VAL A 188 -1.37 -5.53 20.38
CA VAL A 188 -0.35 -6.53 20.07
C VAL A 188 0.44 -6.87 21.34
N PRO A 189 0.52 -8.14 21.77
CA PRO A 189 1.41 -8.54 22.85
C PRO A 189 2.84 -8.03 22.63
N GLU A 190 3.51 -7.56 23.68
CA GLU A 190 4.86 -6.97 23.57
C GLU A 190 5.87 -7.94 22.95
N ASP A 191 5.87 -9.20 23.40
CA ASP A 191 6.73 -10.26 22.87
C ASP A 191 6.51 -10.52 21.37
N ARG A 192 5.24 -10.44 20.92
CA ARG A 192 4.87 -10.57 19.51
C ARG A 192 5.35 -9.38 18.69
N MET A 193 5.21 -8.15 19.19
CA MET A 193 5.72 -6.95 18.53
C MET A 193 7.25 -7.01 18.38
N GLU A 194 7.96 -7.43 19.43
CA GLU A 194 9.41 -7.61 19.41
C GLU A 194 9.84 -8.65 18.38
N ALA A 195 9.19 -9.82 18.36
CA ALA A 195 9.46 -10.86 17.37
C ALA A 195 9.21 -10.38 15.94
N ALA A 196 8.09 -9.68 15.71
CA ALA A 196 7.72 -9.16 14.39
C ALA A 196 8.72 -8.13 13.87
N ARG A 197 9.17 -7.20 14.71
CA ARG A 197 10.19 -6.20 14.34
C ARG A 197 11.57 -6.82 14.08
N GLY A 198 11.90 -7.89 14.81
CA GLY A 198 13.18 -8.59 14.67
C GLY A 198 13.25 -9.53 13.47
N ARG A 199 12.10 -9.91 12.88
CA ARG A 199 12.04 -11.00 11.91
C ARG A 199 12.74 -10.71 10.58
N VAL A 200 12.65 -9.47 10.11
CA VAL A 200 13.19 -9.07 8.81
C VAL A 200 14.52 -8.38 9.02
N GLY A 201 15.62 -9.15 8.88
CA GLY A 201 16.96 -8.69 9.23
C GLY A 201 17.41 -7.42 8.50
N SER A 202 16.96 -7.22 7.25
CA SER A 202 17.27 -6.00 6.47
C SER A 202 16.64 -4.74 7.06
N TYR A 203 15.55 -4.85 7.83
CA TYR A 203 14.93 -3.70 8.52
C TYR A 203 15.71 -3.28 9.77
N LYS A 204 16.61 -4.14 10.29
CA LYS A 204 17.44 -3.86 11.47
C LYS A 204 16.63 -3.27 12.63
N ASN A 205 15.48 -3.85 12.94
CA ASN A 205 14.55 -3.36 13.97
C ASN A 205 14.27 -1.85 13.90
N SER A 206 14.19 -1.27 12.69
CA SER A 206 14.05 0.18 12.51
C SER A 206 12.91 0.75 13.34
N LEU A 207 13.19 1.89 13.97
CA LEU A 207 12.31 2.64 14.83
C LEU A 207 12.47 4.12 14.50
N TYR A 208 11.43 4.73 13.92
CA TYR A 208 11.40 6.17 13.75
C TYR A 208 10.60 6.80 14.88
N VAL A 209 11.16 7.83 15.48
CA VAL A 209 10.45 8.74 16.39
C VAL A 209 10.53 10.12 15.77
N LEU A 210 9.38 10.65 15.36
CA LEU A 210 9.30 12.00 14.83
C LEU A 210 9.35 12.97 16.01
N GLY A 211 10.12 14.05 15.84
CA GLY A 211 10.09 15.19 16.74
C GLY A 211 8.86 16.05 16.47
N GLU A 212 8.73 17.13 17.23
CA GLU A 212 7.68 18.12 17.02
C GLU A 212 7.83 18.73 15.61
N PRO A 213 6.79 18.65 14.76
CA PRO A 213 6.82 19.34 13.47
C PRO A 213 7.02 20.85 13.65
N PRO A 214 7.66 21.53 12.70
CA PRO A 214 7.77 22.99 12.77
C PRO A 214 6.37 23.62 12.80
N ALA A 215 6.25 24.79 13.45
CA ALA A 215 4.98 25.53 13.55
C ALA A 215 4.33 25.78 12.18
N GLN A 216 5.14 25.88 11.13
CA GLN A 216 4.70 25.91 9.75
C GLN A 216 5.58 24.98 8.91
N ILE A 217 4.95 23.98 8.29
CA ILE A 217 5.57 23.12 7.28
C ILE A 217 5.42 23.80 5.92
N ASP A 218 6.52 23.93 5.16
CA ASP A 218 6.47 24.36 3.75
C ASP A 218 5.99 23.21 2.86
N VAL A 219 4.69 22.93 2.92
CA VAL A 219 4.07 21.87 2.11
C VAL A 219 4.18 22.19 0.62
N ALA A 220 4.12 23.47 0.24
CA ALA A 220 4.21 23.88 -1.16
C ALA A 220 5.60 23.55 -1.75
N GLY A 221 6.68 23.94 -1.07
CA GLY A 221 8.05 23.60 -1.46
C GLY A 221 8.26 22.08 -1.51
N ALA A 222 7.82 21.36 -0.48
CA ALA A 222 7.92 19.90 -0.43
C ALA A 222 7.21 19.21 -1.60
N VAL A 223 6.02 19.68 -1.97
CA VAL A 223 5.25 19.16 -3.11
C VAL A 223 5.95 19.44 -4.43
N VAL A 224 6.49 20.65 -4.63
CA VAL A 224 7.24 20.99 -5.86
C VAL A 224 8.46 20.07 -6.03
N GLU A 225 9.26 19.89 -4.98
CA GLU A 225 10.41 18.97 -5.04
C GLU A 225 9.98 17.52 -5.27
N GLY A 226 8.89 17.09 -4.64
CA GLY A 226 8.35 15.76 -4.80
C GLY A 226 7.81 15.48 -6.21
N LEU A 227 7.14 16.45 -6.85
CA LEU A 227 6.68 16.31 -8.22
C LEU A 227 7.84 16.25 -9.22
N ARG A 228 8.92 17.04 -9.01
CA ARG A 228 10.13 16.96 -9.82
C ARG A 228 10.81 15.59 -9.73
N ASP A 229 10.94 15.06 -8.53
CA ASP A 229 11.45 13.70 -8.27
C ASP A 229 10.56 12.63 -8.92
N CYS A 230 9.23 12.76 -8.82
CA CYS A 230 8.28 11.88 -9.51
C CYS A 230 8.55 11.81 -11.02
N VAL A 231 8.62 12.98 -11.67
CA VAL A 231 8.87 13.10 -13.10
C VAL A 231 10.25 12.54 -13.47
N GLU A 232 11.31 12.91 -12.74
CA GLU A 232 12.67 12.43 -12.99
C GLU A 232 12.74 10.90 -12.88
N HIS A 233 12.24 10.36 -11.77
CA HIS A 233 12.26 8.94 -11.46
C HIS A 233 11.52 8.11 -12.52
N LEU A 234 10.26 8.47 -12.81
CA LEU A 234 9.40 7.72 -13.73
C LEU A 234 9.84 7.84 -15.19
N SER A 235 10.55 8.90 -15.54
CA SER A 235 11.11 9.09 -16.87
C SER A 235 12.47 8.42 -17.08
N SER A 236 13.08 7.88 -16.02
CA SER A 236 14.36 7.18 -16.14
C SER A 236 14.23 5.91 -17.00
N ALA A 237 15.34 5.43 -17.54
CA ALA A 237 15.37 4.24 -18.40
C ALA A 237 15.25 2.90 -17.64
N SER A 238 15.00 2.91 -16.32
CA SER A 238 14.95 1.68 -15.52
C SER A 238 13.80 0.76 -15.94
N ASP A 239 14.11 -0.49 -16.19
CA ASP A 239 13.13 -1.52 -16.53
C ASP A 239 12.56 -2.25 -15.30
N SER A 240 12.87 -1.74 -14.10
CA SER A 240 12.53 -2.38 -12.82
C SER A 240 11.93 -1.40 -11.82
N PHE A 241 12.26 -0.11 -11.93
CA PHE A 241 11.86 0.92 -10.96
C PHE A 241 11.28 2.19 -11.59
N SER A 242 11.00 2.20 -12.90
CA SER A 242 10.31 3.32 -13.56
C SER A 242 9.36 2.80 -14.64
N LEU A 243 8.70 3.69 -15.40
CA LEU A 243 7.65 3.30 -16.36
C LEU A 243 8.06 2.18 -17.35
N PRO A 244 9.30 2.09 -17.86
CA PRO A 244 9.72 0.97 -18.68
C PRO A 244 9.54 -0.41 -18.04
N ALA A 245 9.39 -0.51 -16.71
CA ALA A 245 9.01 -1.74 -16.02
C ALA A 245 7.65 -2.28 -16.50
N TRP A 246 6.66 -1.42 -16.74
CA TRP A 246 5.36 -1.82 -17.30
C TRP A 246 5.50 -2.35 -18.73
N ARG A 247 6.27 -1.68 -19.57
CA ARG A 247 6.58 -2.15 -20.94
C ARG A 247 7.32 -3.50 -20.94
N LYS A 248 8.24 -3.69 -20.00
CA LYS A 248 8.93 -4.97 -19.82
C LYS A 248 7.95 -6.06 -19.38
N TRP A 249 7.08 -5.75 -18.43
CA TRP A 249 6.10 -6.69 -17.91
C TRP A 249 5.07 -7.10 -18.97
N SER A 250 4.52 -6.16 -19.75
CA SER A 250 3.61 -6.48 -20.86
C SER A 250 4.24 -7.42 -21.87
N ARG A 251 5.53 -7.25 -22.19
CA ARG A 251 6.26 -8.18 -23.04
C ARG A 251 6.45 -9.55 -22.39
N LEU A 252 6.86 -9.61 -21.12
CA LEU A 252 7.08 -10.88 -20.41
C LEU A 252 5.79 -11.69 -20.23
N LEU A 253 4.63 -11.04 -20.19
CA LEU A 253 3.34 -11.72 -20.12
C LEU A 253 3.09 -12.64 -21.34
N THR A 254 3.62 -12.31 -22.52
CA THR A 254 3.40 -13.09 -23.76
C THR A 254 4.65 -13.72 -24.36
N ASP A 255 5.83 -13.51 -23.77
CA ASP A 255 7.09 -14.02 -24.31
C ASP A 255 7.26 -15.53 -24.07
N GLU A 256 6.93 -16.34 -25.08
CA GLU A 256 7.08 -17.81 -25.04
C GLU A 256 8.53 -18.29 -25.13
N ARG A 257 9.50 -17.40 -25.43
CA ARG A 257 10.91 -17.77 -25.64
C ARG A 257 11.76 -17.47 -24.42
N ASN A 258 11.43 -16.43 -23.67
CA ASN A 258 12.18 -16.03 -22.50
C ASN A 258 11.92 -16.95 -21.30
N ALA A 259 12.99 -17.36 -20.60
CA ALA A 259 12.89 -18.18 -19.39
C ALA A 259 12.07 -17.53 -18.27
N LYS A 260 11.99 -16.19 -18.24
CA LYS A 260 11.19 -15.39 -17.31
C LYS A 260 9.84 -14.96 -17.88
N GLY A 261 9.51 -15.38 -19.10
CA GLY A 261 8.20 -15.16 -19.69
C GLY A 261 7.14 -15.96 -18.95
N TRP A 262 5.98 -15.36 -18.68
CA TRP A 262 4.89 -15.98 -17.95
C TRP A 262 4.42 -17.31 -18.57
N PRO A 263 4.35 -17.48 -19.91
CA PRO A 263 4.03 -18.77 -20.51
C PRO A 263 4.99 -19.90 -20.12
N LYS A 264 6.27 -19.58 -19.83
CA LYS A 264 7.25 -20.56 -19.34
C LYS A 264 7.18 -20.77 -17.85
N VAL A 265 7.09 -19.68 -17.07
CA VAL A 265 7.05 -19.74 -15.61
C VAL A 265 5.83 -20.51 -15.10
N PHE A 266 4.68 -20.33 -15.78
CA PHE A 266 3.40 -20.98 -15.49
C PHE A 266 3.05 -22.07 -16.52
N GLY A 267 4.04 -22.70 -17.15
CA GLY A 267 3.81 -23.66 -18.24
C GLY A 267 3.05 -24.93 -17.83
N ASP A 268 3.05 -25.28 -16.55
CA ASP A 268 2.25 -26.37 -15.96
C ASP A 268 0.82 -25.95 -15.58
N GLY A 269 0.50 -24.65 -15.70
CA GLY A 269 -0.79 -24.05 -15.34
C GLY A 269 -1.04 -23.90 -13.84
N THR A 270 -0.13 -24.36 -12.97
CA THR A 270 -0.21 -24.19 -11.52
C THR A 270 0.41 -22.86 -11.09
N ARG A 271 0.18 -22.42 -9.84
CA ARG A 271 0.73 -21.18 -9.23
C ARG A 271 0.30 -19.87 -9.91
N VAL A 272 -0.39 -19.96 -11.05
CA VAL A 272 -0.87 -18.81 -11.81
C VAL A 272 -1.99 -18.06 -11.08
N ALA A 273 -2.83 -18.78 -10.32
CA ALA A 273 -3.94 -18.18 -9.58
C ALA A 273 -3.43 -17.14 -8.56
N GLY A 274 -2.39 -17.46 -7.80
CA GLY A 274 -1.76 -16.57 -6.83
C GLY A 274 -1.16 -15.33 -7.48
N ALA A 275 -0.54 -15.46 -8.66
CA ALA A 275 -0.05 -14.32 -9.42
C ALA A 275 -1.20 -13.42 -9.92
N LEU A 276 -2.28 -14.00 -10.46
CA LEU A 276 -3.45 -13.27 -10.92
C LEU A 276 -4.18 -12.55 -9.77
N LEU A 277 -4.37 -13.23 -8.65
CA LEU A 277 -4.95 -12.64 -7.43
C LEU A 277 -4.05 -11.52 -6.88
N SER A 278 -2.74 -11.68 -6.95
CA SER A 278 -1.77 -10.65 -6.54
C SER A 278 -1.81 -9.42 -7.45
N ILE A 279 -2.12 -9.56 -8.75
CA ILE A 279 -2.40 -8.41 -9.62
C ILE A 279 -3.59 -7.63 -9.06
N TRP A 280 -4.72 -8.33 -8.84
CA TRP A 280 -5.94 -7.70 -8.36
C TRP A 280 -5.73 -7.02 -7.00
N GLU A 281 -5.10 -7.70 -6.04
CA GLU A 281 -4.83 -7.14 -4.70
C GLU A 281 -3.86 -5.98 -4.69
N GLY A 282 -2.84 -6.01 -5.56
CA GLY A 282 -1.87 -4.93 -5.65
C GLY A 282 -2.47 -3.67 -6.26
N VAL A 283 -3.42 -3.81 -7.20
CA VAL A 283 -4.05 -2.69 -7.89
C VAL A 283 -5.22 -2.11 -7.12
N GLU A 284 -6.08 -2.96 -6.59
CA GLU A 284 -7.31 -2.55 -5.92
C GLU A 284 -7.04 -2.15 -4.47
N PRO A 285 -7.81 -1.21 -3.90
CA PRO A 285 -7.69 -0.79 -2.50
C PRO A 285 -8.26 -1.84 -1.51
N VAL A 286 -8.15 -3.12 -1.86
CA VAL A 286 -8.59 -4.30 -1.10
C VAL A 286 -7.41 -5.10 -0.57
N GLY A 287 -6.23 -4.93 -1.15
CA GLY A 287 -4.99 -5.51 -0.64
C GLY A 287 -4.50 -4.80 0.62
N ILE A 288 -3.51 -5.41 1.27
CA ILE A 288 -2.91 -4.90 2.50
C ILE A 288 -2.32 -3.50 2.28
N ASP A 289 -1.74 -3.21 1.12
CA ASP A 289 -0.98 -1.97 0.86
C ASP A 289 -1.76 -0.83 0.19
N GLY A 290 -3.07 -1.00 -0.06
CA GLY A 290 -3.95 0.12 -0.43
C GLY A 290 -4.11 0.44 -1.93
N GLY A 291 -3.46 -0.30 -2.83
CA GLY A 291 -3.74 -0.28 -4.28
C GLY A 291 -2.75 0.53 -5.15
N ASN A 292 -3.19 0.91 -6.35
CA ASN A 292 -2.34 1.50 -7.40
C ASN A 292 -1.91 2.98 -7.19
N LEU A 293 -2.47 3.66 -6.20
CA LEU A 293 -2.19 5.06 -5.80
C LEU A 293 -2.48 6.16 -6.84
N ARG A 294 -2.95 5.86 -8.05
CA ARG A 294 -3.19 6.91 -9.09
C ARG A 294 -4.33 7.86 -8.69
N ASP A 295 -5.36 7.35 -8.03
CA ASP A 295 -6.46 8.17 -7.50
C ASP A 295 -5.98 9.08 -6.36
N LEU A 296 -5.18 8.55 -5.42
CA LEU A 296 -4.57 9.34 -4.34
C LEU A 296 -3.59 10.40 -4.89
N PHE A 297 -2.87 10.07 -5.96
CA PHE A 297 -2.00 11.02 -6.65
C PHE A 297 -2.80 12.12 -7.35
N ALA A 298 -3.92 11.79 -7.99
CA ALA A 298 -4.82 12.77 -8.57
C ALA A 298 -5.41 13.72 -7.50
N ASP A 299 -5.84 13.20 -6.34
CA ASP A 299 -6.27 14.03 -5.21
C ASP A 299 -5.15 14.98 -4.74
N GLY A 300 -3.90 14.51 -4.78
CA GLY A 300 -2.73 15.33 -4.49
C GLY A 300 -2.52 16.44 -5.51
N LEU A 301 -2.62 16.11 -6.81
CA LEU A 301 -2.47 17.06 -7.90
C LEU A 301 -3.56 18.15 -7.88
N ASP A 302 -4.81 17.80 -7.59
CA ASP A 302 -5.89 18.78 -7.41
C ASP A 302 -5.64 19.71 -6.22
N ALA A 303 -5.22 19.15 -5.08
CA ALA A 303 -4.85 19.96 -3.92
C ALA A 303 -3.65 20.87 -4.23
N ALA A 304 -2.67 20.36 -4.97
CA ALA A 304 -1.50 21.11 -5.41
C ALA A 304 -1.85 22.22 -6.42
N ALA A 305 -2.87 22.03 -7.27
CA ALA A 305 -3.31 23.04 -8.23
C ALA A 305 -3.70 24.34 -7.52
N GLY A 306 -4.49 24.24 -6.45
CA GLY A 306 -4.84 25.37 -5.59
C GLY A 306 -3.65 25.90 -4.78
N LEU A 307 -2.88 25.01 -4.17
CA LEU A 307 -1.74 25.37 -3.31
C LEU A 307 -0.65 26.14 -4.07
N LEU A 308 -0.36 25.72 -5.30
CA LEU A 308 0.72 26.27 -6.13
C LEU A 308 0.22 27.31 -7.16
N ARG A 309 -1.10 27.49 -7.26
CA ARG A 309 -1.75 28.32 -8.30
C ARG A 309 -1.30 27.89 -9.71
N ARG A 310 -1.58 26.63 -10.03
CA ARG A 310 -1.27 25.94 -11.30
C ARG A 310 -2.46 25.07 -11.69
N GLU A 311 -3.39 25.64 -12.45
CA GLU A 311 -4.64 24.96 -12.82
C GLU A 311 -4.37 23.71 -13.70
N GLU A 312 -3.27 23.69 -14.43
CA GLU A 312 -2.81 22.59 -15.28
C GLU A 312 -2.55 21.29 -14.49
N LEU A 313 -2.30 21.40 -13.18
CA LEU A 313 -2.20 20.23 -12.30
C LEU A 313 -3.55 19.53 -12.13
N GLY A 314 -4.67 20.26 -12.17
CA GLY A 314 -6.02 19.67 -12.12
C GLY A 314 -6.38 18.92 -13.41
N GLU A 315 -5.88 19.38 -14.56
CA GLU A 315 -5.99 18.63 -15.81
C GLU A 315 -5.19 17.32 -15.75
N SER A 316 -3.99 17.37 -15.16
CA SER A 316 -3.17 16.18 -14.91
C SER A 316 -3.85 15.22 -13.92
N ALA A 317 -4.50 15.74 -12.88
CA ALA A 317 -5.29 14.95 -11.94
C ALA A 317 -6.41 14.17 -12.65
N THR A 318 -7.15 14.82 -13.55
CA THR A 318 -8.20 14.18 -14.36
C THR A 318 -7.64 13.01 -15.18
N GLU A 319 -6.48 13.19 -15.81
CA GLU A 319 -5.84 12.12 -16.56
C GLU A 319 -5.39 10.96 -15.67
N PHE A 320 -4.84 11.23 -14.48
CA PHE A 320 -4.48 10.16 -13.54
C PHE A 320 -5.69 9.41 -12.98
N ARG A 321 -6.87 10.03 -12.84
CA ARG A 321 -8.12 9.31 -12.53
C ARG A 321 -8.56 8.40 -13.67
N ARG A 322 -8.40 8.84 -14.91
CA ARG A 322 -8.64 7.98 -16.09
C ARG A 322 -7.70 6.78 -16.09
N ILE A 323 -6.41 7.00 -15.81
CA ILE A 323 -5.39 5.93 -15.69
C ILE A 323 -5.70 5.00 -14.52
N HIS A 324 -6.18 5.51 -13.39
CA HIS A 324 -6.68 4.68 -12.29
C HIS A 324 -7.79 3.72 -12.76
N GLY A 325 -8.74 4.19 -13.58
CA GLY A 325 -9.74 3.34 -14.22
C GLY A 325 -9.14 2.27 -15.15
N MET A 326 -8.09 2.59 -15.90
CA MET A 326 -7.38 1.60 -16.73
C MET A 326 -6.73 0.50 -15.89
N TRP A 327 -6.14 0.86 -14.74
CA TRP A 327 -5.61 -0.10 -13.78
C TRP A 327 -6.72 -1.00 -13.22
N HIS A 328 -7.87 -0.44 -12.85
CA HIS A 328 -9.03 -1.21 -12.41
C HIS A 328 -9.48 -2.24 -13.45
N GLU A 329 -9.66 -1.83 -14.71
CA GLU A 329 -10.02 -2.75 -15.79
C GLU A 329 -8.97 -3.86 -16.00
N MET A 330 -7.69 -3.55 -15.83
CA MET A 330 -6.62 -4.53 -15.90
C MET A 330 -6.69 -5.52 -14.74
N ALA A 331 -6.94 -5.05 -13.52
CA ALA A 331 -7.14 -5.91 -12.35
C ALA A 331 -8.32 -6.87 -12.54
N GLU A 332 -9.47 -6.39 -13.00
CA GLU A 332 -10.63 -7.25 -13.28
C GLU A 332 -10.35 -8.25 -14.42
N THR A 333 -9.56 -7.86 -15.42
CA THR A 333 -9.12 -8.77 -16.51
C THR A 333 -8.22 -9.89 -15.98
N ALA A 334 -7.43 -9.64 -14.94
CA ALA A 334 -6.54 -10.64 -14.36
C ALA A 334 -7.28 -11.73 -13.57
N VAL A 335 -8.50 -11.47 -13.09
CA VAL A 335 -9.28 -12.43 -12.28
C VAL A 335 -10.61 -12.79 -12.96
N PRO A 336 -10.59 -13.40 -14.18
CA PRO A 336 -11.80 -13.61 -14.98
C PRO A 336 -12.69 -14.77 -14.48
N TYR A 337 -12.22 -15.52 -13.48
CA TYR A 337 -12.82 -16.77 -13.05
C TYR A 337 -13.85 -16.57 -11.93
N GLU A 338 -15.06 -17.12 -12.10
CA GLU A 338 -16.12 -17.04 -11.10
C GLU A 338 -15.69 -17.64 -9.74
N GLU A 339 -14.85 -18.68 -9.75
CA GLU A 339 -14.35 -19.30 -8.51
C GLU A 339 -13.49 -18.35 -7.65
N PHE A 340 -12.95 -17.28 -8.23
CA PHE A 340 -12.20 -16.26 -7.47
C PHE A 340 -13.13 -15.31 -6.71
N GLY A 341 -14.45 -15.33 -6.98
CA GLY A 341 -15.43 -14.47 -6.31
C GLY A 341 -15.35 -14.58 -4.79
N ARG A 342 -15.33 -15.81 -4.24
CA ARG A 342 -15.24 -16.03 -2.80
C ARG A 342 -13.90 -15.56 -2.22
N ILE A 343 -12.79 -15.78 -2.93
CA ILE A 343 -11.46 -15.31 -2.53
C ILE A 343 -11.44 -13.77 -2.45
N ARG A 344 -12.01 -13.08 -3.45
CA ARG A 344 -12.10 -11.62 -3.49
C ARG A 344 -12.94 -11.06 -2.34
N GLU A 345 -14.08 -11.69 -2.05
CA GLU A 345 -14.93 -11.33 -0.92
C GLU A 345 -14.20 -11.44 0.41
N LEU A 346 -13.50 -12.56 0.62
CA LEU A 346 -12.75 -12.82 1.85
C LEU A 346 -11.54 -11.90 2.00
N THR A 347 -10.78 -11.62 0.93
CA THR A 347 -9.69 -10.62 0.95
C THR A 347 -10.24 -9.26 1.43
N ALA A 348 -11.36 -8.79 0.86
CA ALA A 348 -11.96 -7.53 1.25
C ALA A 348 -12.53 -7.56 2.69
N ALA A 349 -13.06 -8.70 3.14
CA ALA A 349 -13.58 -8.89 4.49
C ALA A 349 -12.45 -8.86 5.55
N VAL A 350 -11.35 -9.57 5.30
CA VAL A 350 -10.15 -9.59 6.14
C VAL A 350 -9.60 -8.18 6.31
N ARG A 351 -9.42 -7.43 5.21
CA ARG A 351 -8.96 -6.05 5.28
C ARG A 351 -9.91 -5.15 6.08
N GLU A 352 -11.21 -5.20 5.81
CA GLU A 352 -12.18 -4.37 6.54
C GLU A 352 -12.21 -4.70 8.04
N ALA A 353 -12.08 -5.99 8.39
CA ALA A 353 -12.02 -6.44 9.78
C ALA A 353 -10.77 -5.91 10.48
N VAL A 354 -9.59 -5.96 9.85
CA VAL A 354 -8.38 -5.37 10.42
C VAL A 354 -8.55 -3.86 10.63
N LEU A 355 -9.03 -3.14 9.63
CA LEU A 355 -9.14 -1.68 9.71
C LEU A 355 -10.24 -1.20 10.66
N SER A 356 -11.29 -1.98 10.90
CA SER A 356 -12.44 -1.56 11.72
C SER A 356 -12.46 -2.20 13.10
N ASP A 357 -12.16 -3.50 13.15
CA ASP A 357 -12.27 -4.34 14.35
C ASP A 357 -10.86 -4.65 14.95
N GLY A 358 -9.78 -4.20 14.31
CA GLY A 358 -8.39 -4.30 14.78
C GLY A 358 -7.70 -5.64 14.49
N ALA A 359 -8.43 -6.64 14.00
CA ALA A 359 -7.87 -7.92 13.58
C ALA A 359 -8.76 -8.62 12.56
N ALA A 360 -8.14 -9.45 11.72
CA ALA A 360 -8.85 -10.37 10.85
C ALA A 360 -9.64 -11.39 11.66
N ARG A 361 -10.82 -11.77 11.16
CA ARG A 361 -11.57 -12.90 11.72
C ARG A 361 -10.88 -14.20 11.35
N GLU A 362 -10.84 -15.12 12.31
CA GLU A 362 -10.15 -16.40 12.16
C GLU A 362 -10.73 -17.22 11.01
N GLU A 363 -12.04 -17.45 11.04
CA GLU A 363 -12.76 -18.22 10.02
C GLU A 363 -12.59 -17.64 8.60
N ASP A 364 -12.72 -16.31 8.46
CA ASP A 364 -12.56 -15.64 7.16
C ASP A 364 -11.12 -15.77 6.62
N ALA A 365 -10.12 -15.61 7.49
CA ALA A 365 -8.71 -15.72 7.10
C ALA A 365 -8.32 -17.18 6.77
N GLU A 366 -8.76 -18.15 7.57
CA GLU A 366 -8.49 -19.57 7.33
C GLU A 366 -9.13 -20.04 6.02
N GLU A 367 -10.39 -19.66 5.76
CA GLU A 367 -11.07 -19.97 4.50
C GLU A 367 -10.34 -19.33 3.32
N LEU A 368 -9.93 -18.06 3.43
CA LEU A 368 -9.19 -17.34 2.40
C LEU A 368 -7.92 -18.08 1.99
N TRP A 369 -7.08 -18.43 2.97
CA TRP A 369 -5.80 -19.06 2.70
C TRP A 369 -5.95 -20.49 2.21
N ARG A 370 -6.95 -21.23 2.69
CA ARG A 370 -7.29 -22.55 2.16
C ARG A 370 -7.69 -22.48 0.69
N LEU A 371 -8.59 -21.56 0.32
CA LEU A 371 -9.06 -21.40 -1.06
C LEU A 371 -7.94 -20.92 -1.98
N ARG A 372 -7.03 -20.06 -1.52
CA ARG A 372 -5.83 -19.67 -2.28
C ARG A 372 -4.91 -20.84 -2.56
N ALA A 373 -4.59 -21.63 -1.53
CA ALA A 373 -3.74 -22.81 -1.69
C ALA A 373 -4.37 -23.86 -2.62
N GLU A 374 -5.70 -24.01 -2.57
CA GLU A 374 -6.44 -24.84 -3.52
C GLU A 374 -6.35 -24.30 -4.95
N ALA A 375 -6.63 -23.01 -5.13
CA ALA A 375 -6.55 -22.36 -6.43
C ALA A 375 -5.14 -22.47 -7.04
N ASP A 376 -4.07 -22.29 -6.27
CA ASP A 376 -2.70 -22.39 -6.79
C ASP A 376 -2.32 -23.80 -7.26
N ARG A 377 -2.93 -24.85 -6.70
CA ARG A 377 -2.69 -26.23 -7.14
C ARG A 377 -3.49 -26.62 -8.37
N THR A 378 -4.59 -25.93 -8.65
CA THR A 378 -5.43 -26.21 -9.81
C THR A 378 -4.78 -25.66 -11.09
N ALA A 379 -4.40 -26.56 -11.99
CA ALA A 379 -3.84 -26.19 -13.28
C ALA A 379 -4.87 -25.42 -14.13
N ARG A 380 -4.48 -24.27 -14.68
CA ARG A 380 -5.30 -23.43 -15.54
C ARG A 380 -4.54 -23.00 -16.78
N LYS A 381 -5.23 -22.99 -17.91
CA LYS A 381 -4.74 -22.33 -19.13
C LYS A 381 -5.16 -20.88 -19.08
N VAL A 382 -4.20 -19.98 -18.98
CA VAL A 382 -4.44 -18.53 -18.95
C VAL A 382 -3.90 -17.92 -20.23
N ASP A 383 -4.73 -17.13 -20.91
CA ASP A 383 -4.28 -16.26 -21.97
C ASP A 383 -3.87 -14.91 -21.37
N PHE A 384 -2.56 -14.64 -21.37
CA PHE A 384 -2.01 -13.41 -20.82
C PHE A 384 -2.08 -12.23 -21.81
N SER A 385 -2.52 -12.43 -23.06
CA SER A 385 -2.56 -11.38 -24.08
C SER A 385 -3.42 -10.19 -23.67
N ALA A 386 -4.62 -10.43 -23.15
CA ALA A 386 -5.53 -9.38 -22.68
C ALA A 386 -4.92 -8.55 -21.53
N ILE A 387 -4.20 -9.19 -20.60
CA ILE A 387 -3.49 -8.49 -19.53
C ILE A 387 -2.34 -7.67 -20.12
N ALA A 388 -1.55 -8.26 -21.03
CA ALA A 388 -0.41 -7.60 -21.66
C ALA A 388 -0.82 -6.35 -22.46
N GLU A 389 -1.91 -6.43 -23.23
CA GLU A 389 -2.46 -5.29 -23.98
C GLU A 389 -2.83 -4.14 -23.05
N ARG A 390 -3.50 -4.44 -21.93
CA ARG A 390 -3.87 -3.44 -20.94
C ARG A 390 -2.67 -2.80 -20.25
N VAL A 391 -1.68 -3.60 -19.85
CA VAL A 391 -0.43 -3.08 -19.27
C VAL A 391 0.32 -2.18 -20.27
N SER A 392 0.33 -2.56 -21.56
CA SER A 392 0.93 -1.75 -22.63
C SER A 392 0.19 -0.41 -22.83
N ALA A 393 -1.14 -0.43 -22.80
CA ALA A 393 -1.95 0.78 -22.87
C ALA A 393 -1.71 1.70 -21.66
N ILE A 394 -1.64 1.14 -20.45
CA ILE A 394 -1.33 1.87 -19.22
C ILE A 394 0.06 2.50 -19.31
N TYR A 395 1.08 1.74 -19.72
CA TYR A 395 2.43 2.27 -19.92
C TYR A 395 2.42 3.49 -20.85
N SER A 396 1.68 3.42 -21.96
CA SER A 396 1.60 4.50 -22.93
C SER A 396 0.92 5.73 -22.34
N ALA A 397 -0.21 5.55 -21.66
CA ALA A 397 -0.94 6.63 -20.99
C ALA A 397 -0.11 7.31 -19.89
N GLU A 398 0.51 6.51 -19.00
CA GLU A 398 1.38 7.05 -17.94
C GLU A 398 2.61 7.77 -18.50
N SER A 399 3.20 7.26 -19.59
CA SER A 399 4.33 7.93 -20.25
C SER A 399 3.93 9.31 -20.79
N THR A 400 2.78 9.41 -21.43
CA THR A 400 2.24 10.70 -21.90
C THR A 400 1.89 11.63 -20.74
N ALA A 401 1.23 11.12 -19.69
CA ALA A 401 0.86 11.92 -18.52
C ALA A 401 2.09 12.47 -17.77
N ILE A 402 3.14 11.66 -17.61
CA ILE A 402 4.39 12.09 -16.98
C ILE A 402 5.16 13.07 -17.86
N ALA A 403 5.15 12.90 -19.18
CA ALA A 403 5.73 13.89 -20.10
C ALA A 403 5.04 15.25 -20.01
N ARG A 404 3.70 15.28 -19.92
CA ARG A 404 2.94 16.51 -19.70
C ARG A 404 3.23 17.11 -18.31
N LEU A 405 3.25 16.28 -17.27
CA LEU A 405 3.52 16.77 -15.92
C LEU A 405 4.91 17.41 -15.82
N ARG A 406 5.91 16.91 -16.56
CA ARG A 406 7.23 17.54 -16.68
C ARG A 406 7.19 18.96 -17.19
N GLU A 407 6.28 19.29 -18.10
CA GLU A 407 6.16 20.64 -18.67
C GLU A 407 5.57 21.63 -17.64
N ILE A 408 4.93 21.13 -16.58
CA ILE A 408 4.27 21.93 -15.55
C ILE A 408 5.19 22.26 -14.36
N VAL A 409 6.14 21.38 -14.01
CA VAL A 409 6.85 21.36 -12.68
C VAL A 409 8.31 21.81 -12.68
#